data_AF-A0A8S9DRY6-F1
#
_entry.id   AF-A0A8S9DRY6-F1
#
_cell.length_a   1.000
_cell.length_b   1.000
_cell.length_c   1.000
_cell.angle_alpha   90.00
_cell.angle_beta   90.00
_cell.angle_gamma   90.00
#
_symmetry.space_group_name_H-M   'P 1'
#
loop_
_entity.id
_entity.type
_entity.pdbx_description
1 polymer ?
#
loop_
_entity_poly.entity_id
_entity_poly.type
_entity_poly.pdbx_seq_one_letter_code
_entity_poly.pdbx_strand_id
1 'polypeptide(L)'
;ANPYNFLRYPREDDIRAVQVMYGAPTTAINADNPIPAWVYVPPPEASAATTQFLLKPNSHPSSGTGAYFRIGSTTVTSISSSTADNQFVNFAAAVGGSSSAIDVAATFIVVDPAGYMYSKRDWTLNCSANSACVEFMSLTETQIMKTIPGTWKVYVVNEATNQTLGSATIPVNTTVSFNRAPTATITATTGSTPARANFTLTASDPDGDAIEVVWHPPGLIGSGSDVRNTFASGGSASLSANFSVTGTHSFFVEVRDNRARYGDSAGSSAAGEGFQTLMKVTVTLPGAAISVLSTEDTGTGTSVPSQQVLAAIAKTAGSFYRARNVATASEVEATTVNFTYGASTNQG
;
A
#
# COMPACT_ATOMS: atom_id res chain seq x y z
N ALA A 1 6.27 -23.34 -0.48
CA ALA A 1 4.83 -23.38 -0.80
C ALA A 1 4.60 -22.34 -1.90
N ASN A 2 3.77 -22.61 -2.90
CA ASN A 2 3.43 -21.63 -3.94
C ASN A 2 2.07 -21.04 -3.55
N PRO A 3 1.96 -20.05 -2.66
CA PRO A 3 0.65 -19.53 -2.20
C PRO A 3 -0.11 -18.77 -3.29
N TYR A 4 0.56 -18.43 -4.39
CA TYR A 4 0.05 -17.58 -5.47
C TYR A 4 -1.07 -18.21 -6.30
N ASN A 5 -1.19 -19.54 -6.31
CA ASN A 5 -2.20 -20.28 -7.05
C ASN A 5 -3.58 -20.32 -6.37
N PHE A 6 -3.70 -19.88 -5.11
CA PHE A 6 -4.96 -19.76 -4.38
C PHE A 6 -5.43 -18.31 -4.23
N LEU A 7 -4.61 -17.34 -4.64
CA LEU A 7 -5.00 -15.94 -4.61
C LEU A 7 -6.08 -15.71 -5.65
N ARG A 8 -7.29 -15.40 -5.18
CA ARG A 8 -8.39 -14.92 -6.01
C ARG A 8 -8.45 -13.41 -5.85
N TYR A 9 -8.16 -12.68 -6.92
CA TYR A 9 -8.23 -11.21 -6.99
C TYR A 9 -7.26 -10.47 -6.03
N PRO A 10 -5.98 -10.91 -5.88
CA PRO A 10 -5.05 -10.21 -4.98
C PRO A 10 -4.71 -8.83 -5.53
N ARG A 11 -4.62 -7.84 -4.64
CA ARG A 11 -4.13 -6.50 -4.98
C ARG A 11 -2.60 -6.48 -4.95
N GLU A 12 -2.03 -5.39 -5.46
CA GLU A 12 -0.59 -5.18 -5.49
C GLU A 12 0.06 -5.29 -4.09
N ASP A 13 -0.56 -4.69 -3.08
CA ASP A 13 -0.11 -4.77 -1.69
C ASP A 13 -0.16 -6.20 -1.16
N ASP A 14 -1.20 -6.97 -1.50
CA ASP A 14 -1.30 -8.39 -1.15
C ASP A 14 -0.18 -9.22 -1.81
N ILE A 15 0.09 -8.97 -3.10
CA ILE A 15 1.16 -9.65 -3.85
C ILE A 15 2.52 -9.32 -3.24
N ARG A 16 2.78 -8.04 -2.96
CA ARG A 16 4.01 -7.58 -2.33
C ARG A 16 4.16 -8.19 -0.95
N ALA A 17 3.13 -8.15 -0.11
CA ALA A 17 3.15 -8.76 1.22
C ALA A 17 3.45 -10.27 1.15
N VAL A 18 2.84 -10.99 0.21
CA VAL A 18 3.10 -12.42 0.01
C VAL A 18 4.54 -12.65 -0.50
N GLN A 19 5.07 -11.81 -1.40
CA GLN A 19 6.46 -11.89 -1.86
C GLN A 19 7.47 -11.65 -0.73
N VAL A 20 7.17 -10.73 0.18
CA VAL A 20 8.01 -10.48 1.37
C VAL A 20 8.00 -11.69 2.31
N MET A 21 6.82 -12.27 2.55
CA MET A 21 6.68 -13.39 3.48
C MET A 21 7.18 -14.73 2.93
N TYR A 22 7.02 -14.97 1.62
CA TYR A 22 7.21 -16.30 1.01
C TYR A 22 8.26 -16.33 -0.11
N GLY A 23 8.90 -15.19 -0.41
CA GLY A 23 9.85 -15.05 -1.52
C GLY A 23 9.14 -14.89 -2.87
N ALA A 24 9.90 -14.67 -3.95
CA ALA A 24 9.33 -14.43 -5.27
C ALA A 24 8.55 -15.66 -5.81
N PRO A 25 7.44 -15.45 -6.55
CA PRO A 25 6.73 -16.53 -7.24
C PRO A 25 7.61 -17.20 -8.30
N THR A 26 7.34 -18.48 -8.61
CA THR A 26 7.99 -19.19 -9.73
C THR A 26 7.68 -18.57 -11.09
N THR A 27 6.59 -17.81 -11.18
CA THR A 27 6.20 -17.02 -12.34
C THR A 27 6.21 -15.56 -11.93
N ALA A 28 6.99 -14.70 -12.61
CA ALA A 28 7.06 -13.29 -12.26
C ALA A 28 5.65 -12.65 -12.28
N ILE A 29 5.22 -12.13 -11.12
CA ILE A 29 4.00 -11.35 -10.99
C ILE A 29 4.44 -9.89 -11.00
N ASN A 30 4.04 -9.15 -12.03
CA ASN A 30 4.18 -7.70 -12.04
C ASN A 30 2.98 -7.13 -11.28
N ALA A 31 3.21 -6.47 -10.14
CA ALA A 31 2.14 -5.92 -9.34
C ALA A 31 1.49 -4.68 -9.99
N ASP A 32 2.22 -3.99 -10.86
CA ASP A 32 1.74 -2.82 -11.63
C ASP A 32 0.92 -3.21 -12.87
N ASN A 33 0.95 -4.50 -13.27
CA ASN A 33 0.21 -5.00 -14.42
C ASN A 33 -0.74 -6.12 -13.98
N PRO A 34 -2.07 -5.93 -14.11
CA PRO A 34 -3.02 -6.95 -13.72
C PRO A 34 -2.76 -8.25 -14.47
N ILE A 35 -2.62 -9.36 -13.74
CA ILE A 35 -2.61 -10.67 -14.37
C ILE A 35 -4.01 -10.86 -14.98
N PRO A 36 -4.14 -11.07 -16.30
CA PRO A 36 -5.44 -11.12 -16.96
C PRO A 36 -6.39 -12.18 -16.36
N ALA A 37 -5.83 -13.27 -15.82
CA ALA A 37 -6.58 -14.32 -15.13
C ALA A 37 -7.18 -13.89 -13.78
N TRP A 38 -6.76 -12.74 -13.24
CA TRP A 38 -7.23 -12.18 -11.98
C TRP A 38 -8.20 -11.02 -12.16
N VAL A 39 -8.34 -10.49 -13.38
CA VAL A 39 -9.33 -9.46 -13.70
C VAL A 39 -10.72 -10.11 -13.73
N TYR A 40 -11.70 -9.46 -13.12
CA TYR A 40 -13.07 -9.92 -13.17
C TYR A 40 -13.63 -9.79 -14.60
N VAL A 41 -14.12 -10.90 -15.14
CA VAL A 41 -14.82 -10.95 -16.43
C VAL A 41 -16.31 -11.16 -16.16
N PRO A 42 -17.18 -10.17 -16.45
CA PRO A 42 -18.61 -10.34 -16.25
C PRO A 42 -19.16 -11.40 -17.23
N PRO A 43 -20.20 -12.15 -16.82
CA PRO A 43 -20.93 -13.01 -17.75
C PRO A 43 -21.60 -12.20 -18.89
N PRO A 44 -22.02 -12.85 -19.98
CA PRO A 44 -22.75 -12.18 -21.05
C PRO A 44 -24.00 -11.44 -20.56
N GLU A 45 -24.32 -10.32 -21.19
CA GLU A 45 -25.51 -9.54 -20.86
C GLU A 45 -26.79 -10.36 -21.09
N ALA A 46 -27.72 -10.26 -20.14
CA ALA A 46 -29.04 -10.86 -20.24
C ALA A 46 -29.86 -10.15 -21.34
N SER A 47 -30.81 -10.88 -21.93
CA SER A 47 -31.68 -10.30 -22.96
C SER A 47 -32.55 -9.17 -22.39
N ALA A 48 -32.95 -8.22 -23.24
CA ALA A 48 -33.82 -7.12 -22.83
C ALA A 48 -35.16 -7.58 -22.23
N ALA A 49 -35.67 -8.75 -22.66
CA ALA A 49 -36.86 -9.38 -22.10
C ALA A 49 -36.64 -9.87 -20.66
N THR A 50 -35.47 -10.43 -20.37
CA THR A 50 -35.08 -10.88 -19.02
C THR A 50 -34.97 -9.70 -18.05
N THR A 51 -34.42 -8.57 -18.52
CA THR A 51 -34.16 -7.37 -17.71
C THR A 51 -35.24 -6.31 -17.86
N GLN A 52 -36.40 -6.62 -18.48
CA GLN A 52 -37.39 -5.60 -18.84
C GLN A 52 -37.93 -4.83 -17.61
N PHE A 53 -37.95 -5.48 -16.44
CA PHE A 53 -38.43 -4.90 -15.18
C PHE A 53 -37.33 -4.70 -14.13
N LEU A 54 -36.06 -4.85 -14.52
CA LEU A 54 -34.90 -4.77 -13.63
C LEU A 54 -34.03 -3.58 -14.05
N LEU A 55 -33.57 -2.81 -13.05
CA LEU A 55 -32.54 -1.76 -13.19
C LEU A 55 -32.89 -0.64 -14.17
N LYS A 56 -34.16 -0.52 -14.56
CA LYS A 56 -34.70 0.47 -15.50
C LYS A 56 -35.63 1.44 -14.79
N PRO A 57 -35.83 2.66 -15.32
CA PRO A 57 -36.80 3.59 -14.77
C PRO A 57 -38.17 2.93 -14.62
N ASN A 58 -38.79 3.07 -13.44
CA ASN A 58 -40.13 2.61 -13.15
C ASN A 58 -40.94 3.74 -12.48
N SER A 59 -42.18 3.45 -12.05
CA SER A 59 -43.08 4.44 -11.45
C SER A 59 -42.76 4.80 -10.00
N HIS A 60 -41.67 4.30 -9.41
CA HIS A 60 -41.25 4.68 -8.07
C HIS A 60 -40.73 6.13 -8.07
N PRO A 61 -41.07 6.97 -7.08
CA PRO A 61 -40.68 8.40 -7.09
C PRO A 61 -39.17 8.65 -7.16
N SER A 62 -38.36 7.71 -6.67
CA SER A 62 -36.90 7.80 -6.65
C SER A 62 -36.19 7.05 -7.78
N SER A 63 -36.91 6.40 -8.71
CA SER A 63 -36.33 5.55 -9.76
C SER A 63 -36.24 6.22 -11.12
N GLY A 64 -36.34 7.56 -11.21
CA GLY A 64 -36.41 8.28 -12.49
C GLY A 64 -35.27 7.95 -13.48
N THR A 65 -34.15 7.42 -13.00
CA THR A 65 -32.98 7.03 -13.79
C THR A 65 -32.74 5.52 -13.87
N GLY A 66 -33.61 4.68 -13.27
CA GLY A 66 -33.38 3.25 -13.14
C GLY A 66 -32.38 2.93 -12.05
N ALA A 67 -31.20 2.43 -12.42
CA ALA A 67 -30.10 2.19 -11.49
C ALA A 67 -29.27 3.45 -11.23
N TYR A 68 -28.88 3.71 -9.98
CA TYR A 68 -28.08 4.89 -9.61
C TYR A 68 -27.27 4.67 -8.34
N PHE A 69 -26.27 5.53 -8.10
CA PHE A 69 -25.52 5.56 -6.85
C PHE A 69 -26.05 6.65 -5.93
N ARG A 70 -26.01 6.41 -4.62
CA ARG A 70 -26.37 7.40 -3.61
C ARG A 70 -25.51 7.32 -2.37
N ILE A 71 -25.39 8.45 -1.68
CA ILE A 71 -24.84 8.58 -0.33
C ILE A 71 -25.95 9.14 0.56
N GLY A 72 -26.36 8.38 1.58
CA GLY A 72 -27.59 8.68 2.32
C GLY A 72 -28.79 8.73 1.37
N SER A 73 -29.49 9.86 1.34
CA SER A 73 -30.61 10.12 0.43
C SER A 73 -30.21 10.81 -0.88
N THR A 74 -28.94 11.18 -1.06
CA THR A 74 -28.48 12.02 -2.17
C THR A 74 -27.91 11.16 -3.28
N THR A 75 -28.46 11.28 -4.49
CA THR A 75 -27.90 10.66 -5.69
C THR A 75 -26.53 11.27 -6.02
N VAL A 76 -25.56 10.42 -6.32
CA VAL A 76 -24.20 10.81 -6.69
C VAL A 76 -23.81 10.21 -8.03
N THR A 77 -23.06 10.97 -8.82
CA THR A 77 -22.52 10.54 -10.11
C THR A 77 -21.00 10.42 -10.10
N SER A 78 -20.35 10.90 -9.03
CA SER A 78 -18.92 10.78 -8.80
C SER A 78 -18.60 10.93 -7.31
N ILE A 79 -17.41 10.49 -6.92
CA ILE A 79 -16.82 10.73 -5.59
C ILE A 79 -15.57 11.58 -5.80
N SER A 80 -15.38 12.59 -4.96
CA SER A 80 -14.26 13.53 -5.01
C SER A 80 -13.65 13.72 -3.63
N SER A 81 -12.57 14.49 -3.53
CA SER A 81 -11.93 14.83 -2.26
C SER A 81 -12.89 15.54 -1.30
N SER A 82 -13.85 16.32 -1.83
CA SER A 82 -14.87 17.03 -1.05
C SER A 82 -16.06 16.15 -0.61
N THR A 83 -16.18 14.92 -1.11
CA THR A 83 -17.22 13.99 -0.64
C THR A 83 -16.94 13.60 0.81
N ALA A 84 -17.91 13.61 1.71
CA ALA A 84 -17.66 13.28 3.12
C ALA A 84 -17.14 11.84 3.31
N ASP A 85 -16.18 11.67 4.22
CA ASP A 85 -15.64 10.36 4.61
C ASP A 85 -16.62 9.58 5.52
N ASN A 86 -16.35 8.29 5.74
CA ASN A 86 -17.18 7.41 6.57
C ASN A 86 -18.66 7.36 6.15
N GLN A 87 -18.93 7.49 4.85
CA GLN A 87 -20.28 7.38 4.30
C GLN A 87 -20.38 6.16 3.39
N PHE A 88 -21.43 5.35 3.54
CA PHE A 88 -21.67 4.24 2.62
C PHE A 88 -22.17 4.73 1.26
N VAL A 89 -21.46 4.31 0.21
CA VAL A 89 -21.92 4.44 -1.16
C VAL A 89 -22.85 3.28 -1.45
N ASN A 90 -24.08 3.58 -1.82
CA ASN A 90 -25.11 2.58 -2.10
C ASN A 90 -25.45 2.57 -3.58
N PHE A 91 -25.57 1.37 -4.14
CA PHE A 91 -26.24 1.16 -5.41
C PHE A 91 -27.73 0.99 -5.16
N ALA A 92 -28.53 1.71 -5.93
CA ALA A 92 -29.98 1.63 -5.94
C ALA A 92 -30.43 0.97 -7.24
N ALA A 93 -31.29 -0.04 -7.13
CA ALA A 93 -31.84 -0.79 -8.24
C ALA A 93 -33.35 -0.60 -8.30
N ALA A 94 -33.84 0.08 -9.32
CA ALA A 94 -35.26 0.11 -9.61
C ALA A 94 -35.73 -1.27 -10.11
N VAL A 95 -36.78 -1.82 -9.49
CA VAL A 95 -37.37 -3.11 -9.81
C VAL A 95 -38.89 -2.96 -9.85
N GLY A 96 -39.55 -3.36 -10.94
CA GLY A 96 -41.02 -3.29 -11.00
C GLY A 96 -41.61 -3.01 -12.38
N GLY A 97 -42.93 -2.81 -12.41
CA GLY A 97 -43.70 -2.65 -13.64
C GLY A 97 -44.22 -3.96 -14.25
N SER A 98 -44.05 -5.08 -13.56
CA SER A 98 -44.58 -6.40 -13.95
C SER A 98 -45.97 -6.64 -13.35
N SER A 99 -46.83 -7.37 -14.08
CA SER A 99 -48.11 -7.86 -13.55
C SER A 99 -47.95 -9.03 -12.56
N SER A 100 -46.78 -9.66 -12.55
CA SER A 100 -46.39 -10.73 -11.62
C SER A 100 -45.35 -10.21 -10.64
N ALA A 101 -45.28 -10.84 -9.45
CA ALA A 101 -44.21 -10.54 -8.51
C ALA A 101 -42.84 -10.85 -9.14
N ILE A 102 -41.86 -10.02 -8.82
CA ILE A 102 -40.46 -10.19 -9.20
C ILE A 102 -39.75 -10.73 -7.96
N ASP A 103 -39.07 -11.85 -8.13
CA ASP A 103 -38.19 -12.45 -7.14
C ASP A 103 -37.01 -13.09 -7.89
N VAL A 104 -35.92 -12.34 -8.00
CA VAL A 104 -34.73 -12.74 -8.76
C VAL A 104 -33.56 -12.87 -7.79
N ALA A 105 -33.08 -14.10 -7.62
CA ALA A 105 -31.80 -14.35 -6.99
C ALA A 105 -30.68 -13.82 -7.88
N ALA A 106 -29.98 -12.80 -7.39
CA ALA A 106 -28.87 -12.17 -8.05
C ALA A 106 -27.64 -12.17 -7.12
N THR A 107 -26.52 -11.75 -7.69
CA THR A 107 -25.26 -11.54 -7.00
C THR A 107 -24.79 -10.14 -7.35
N PHE A 108 -24.50 -9.36 -6.32
CA PHE A 108 -23.93 -8.04 -6.41
C PHE A 108 -22.40 -8.12 -6.36
N ILE A 109 -21.76 -7.69 -7.43
CA ILE A 109 -20.31 -7.75 -7.59
C ILE A 109 -19.77 -6.34 -7.75
N VAL A 110 -18.80 -5.99 -6.90
CA VAL A 110 -18.09 -4.71 -6.96
C VAL A 110 -16.70 -4.99 -7.51
N VAL A 111 -16.30 -4.20 -8.50
CA VAL A 111 -15.00 -4.28 -9.17
C VAL A 111 -14.29 -2.95 -9.01
N ASP A 112 -13.04 -3.00 -8.57
CA ASP A 112 -12.21 -1.81 -8.37
C ASP A 112 -11.69 -1.24 -9.71
N PRO A 113 -11.04 -0.07 -9.70
CA PRO A 113 -10.49 0.55 -10.91
C PRO A 113 -9.42 -0.26 -11.64
N ALA A 114 -8.71 -1.16 -10.95
CA ALA A 114 -7.74 -2.06 -11.54
C ALA A 114 -8.39 -3.29 -12.20
N GLY A 115 -9.71 -3.47 -12.02
CA GLY A 115 -10.48 -4.55 -12.60
C GLY A 115 -10.60 -5.79 -11.70
N TYR A 116 -10.13 -5.72 -10.45
CA TYR A 116 -10.24 -6.82 -9.51
C TYR A 116 -11.60 -6.82 -8.82
N MET A 117 -12.12 -8.02 -8.52
CA MET A 117 -13.33 -8.14 -7.73
C MET A 117 -13.04 -7.73 -6.29
N TYR A 118 -13.55 -6.57 -5.90
CA TYR A 118 -13.43 -6.02 -4.55
C TYR A 118 -14.36 -6.74 -3.57
N SER A 119 -15.61 -6.99 -3.97
CA SER A 119 -16.55 -7.75 -3.14
C SER A 119 -17.60 -8.46 -3.97
N LYS A 120 -18.13 -9.56 -3.42
CA LYS A 120 -19.24 -10.34 -3.98
C LYS A 120 -20.24 -10.64 -2.86
N ARG A 121 -21.52 -10.38 -3.10
CA ARG A 121 -22.61 -10.62 -2.13
C ARG A 121 -23.83 -11.15 -2.82
N ASP A 122 -24.53 -12.06 -2.16
CA ASP A 122 -25.85 -12.50 -2.63
C ASP A 122 -26.86 -11.37 -2.44
N TRP A 123 -27.75 -11.22 -3.42
CA TRP A 123 -28.76 -10.17 -3.42
C TRP A 123 -30.04 -10.66 -4.08
N THR A 124 -31.16 -10.54 -3.38
CA THR A 124 -32.47 -10.81 -3.98
C THR A 124 -33.08 -9.50 -4.46
N LEU A 125 -33.33 -9.39 -5.76
CA LEU A 125 -34.15 -8.33 -6.32
C LEU A 125 -35.61 -8.74 -6.23
N ASN A 126 -36.34 -8.14 -5.31
CA ASN A 126 -37.76 -8.43 -5.12
C ASN A 126 -38.63 -7.20 -5.39
N CYS A 127 -39.85 -7.45 -5.88
CA CYS A 127 -40.90 -6.45 -5.92
C CYS A 127 -42.26 -7.13 -6.07
N SER A 128 -43.27 -6.64 -5.36
CA SER A 128 -44.63 -7.19 -5.46
C SER A 128 -45.24 -7.00 -6.85
N ALA A 129 -46.20 -7.85 -7.19
CA ALA A 129 -46.96 -7.71 -8.44
C ALA A 129 -47.61 -6.31 -8.54
N ASN A 130 -47.62 -5.74 -9.75
CA ASN A 130 -48.19 -4.42 -10.04
C ASN A 130 -47.60 -3.27 -9.19
N SER A 131 -46.38 -3.45 -8.69
CA SER A 131 -45.68 -2.48 -7.86
C SER A 131 -44.41 -1.96 -8.54
N ALA A 132 -43.89 -0.87 -8.00
CA ALA A 132 -42.59 -0.30 -8.34
C ALA A 132 -41.78 -0.13 -7.06
N CYS A 133 -40.61 -0.75 -7.02
CA CYS A 133 -39.75 -0.87 -5.85
C CYS A 133 -38.36 -0.32 -6.18
N VAL A 134 -37.59 0.00 -5.14
CA VAL A 134 -36.16 0.30 -5.24
C VAL A 134 -35.43 -0.48 -4.16
N GLU A 135 -34.58 -1.38 -4.61
CA GLU A 135 -33.70 -2.18 -3.76
C GLU A 135 -32.34 -1.50 -3.60
N PHE A 136 -31.67 -1.71 -2.46
CA PHE A 136 -30.38 -1.09 -2.19
C PHE A 136 -29.33 -2.10 -1.77
N MET A 137 -28.10 -1.89 -2.23
CA MET A 137 -26.92 -2.64 -1.79
C MET A 137 -25.75 -1.69 -1.57
N SER A 138 -25.07 -1.82 -0.44
CA SER A 138 -23.90 -0.99 -0.14
C SER A 138 -22.66 -1.50 -0.87
N LEU A 139 -21.96 -0.65 -1.60
CA LEU A 139 -20.67 -0.97 -2.21
C LEU A 139 -19.59 -1.05 -1.14
N THR A 140 -19.20 0.12 -0.63
CA THR A 140 -18.18 0.31 0.40
C THR A 140 -18.26 1.75 0.90
N GLU A 141 -17.41 2.12 1.83
CA GLU A 141 -17.33 3.48 2.37
C GLU A 141 -16.56 4.43 1.45
N THR A 142 -16.96 5.70 1.42
CA THR A 142 -16.32 6.76 0.63
C THR A 142 -14.82 6.85 0.89
N GLN A 143 -14.38 6.76 2.15
CA GLN A 143 -12.95 6.81 2.49
C GLN A 143 -12.15 5.68 1.83
N ILE A 144 -12.72 4.47 1.75
CA ILE A 144 -12.06 3.33 1.11
C ILE A 144 -11.99 3.58 -0.40
N MET A 145 -13.09 4.01 -1.02
CA MET A 145 -13.09 4.32 -2.45
C MET A 145 -12.04 5.37 -2.81
N LYS A 146 -11.86 6.41 -1.98
CA LYS A 146 -10.86 7.45 -2.19
C LYS A 146 -9.41 6.95 -2.13
N THR A 147 -9.14 5.85 -1.45
CA THR A 147 -7.80 5.21 -1.44
C THR A 147 -7.50 4.45 -2.73
N ILE A 148 -8.52 4.18 -3.57
CA ILE A 148 -8.38 3.49 -4.86
C ILE A 148 -9.13 4.31 -5.92
N PRO A 149 -8.56 5.45 -6.37
CA PRO A 149 -9.20 6.33 -7.33
C PRO A 149 -9.29 5.67 -8.71
N GLY A 150 -10.19 6.20 -9.53
CA GLY A 150 -10.52 5.67 -10.84
C GLY A 150 -11.96 5.18 -10.91
N THR A 151 -12.28 4.40 -11.93
CA THR A 151 -13.67 3.99 -12.20
C THR A 151 -14.00 2.68 -11.51
N TRP A 152 -14.80 2.77 -10.45
CA TRP A 152 -15.39 1.60 -9.83
C TRP A 152 -16.57 1.10 -10.65
N LYS A 153 -16.72 -0.23 -10.75
CA LYS A 153 -17.80 -0.87 -11.50
C LYS A 153 -18.61 -1.77 -10.59
N VAL A 154 -19.90 -1.85 -10.88
CA VAL A 154 -20.84 -2.75 -10.24
C VAL A 154 -21.48 -3.61 -11.32
N TYR A 155 -21.59 -4.90 -11.03
CA TYR A 155 -22.34 -5.87 -11.82
C TYR A 155 -23.40 -6.52 -10.95
N VAL A 156 -24.61 -6.63 -11.49
CA VAL A 156 -25.68 -7.44 -10.93
C VAL A 156 -25.80 -8.67 -11.82
N VAL A 157 -25.54 -9.84 -11.27
CA VAL A 157 -25.39 -11.09 -12.04
C VAL A 157 -26.41 -12.12 -11.56
N ASN A 158 -27.03 -12.85 -12.47
CA ASN A 158 -27.71 -14.09 -12.16
C ASN A 158 -26.73 -15.25 -12.38
N GLU A 159 -26.23 -15.83 -11.29
CA GLU A 159 -25.23 -16.91 -11.39
C GLU A 159 -25.83 -18.23 -11.86
N ALA A 160 -27.12 -18.46 -11.64
CA ALA A 160 -27.80 -19.67 -12.09
C ALA A 160 -27.91 -19.73 -13.61
N THR A 161 -28.13 -18.58 -14.26
CA THR A 161 -28.16 -18.48 -15.73
C THR A 161 -26.85 -17.99 -16.34
N ASN A 162 -25.86 -17.67 -15.50
CA ASN A 162 -24.58 -17.08 -15.90
C ASN A 162 -24.75 -15.85 -16.81
N GLN A 163 -25.54 -14.88 -16.35
CA GLN A 163 -25.86 -13.66 -17.11
C GLN A 163 -25.72 -12.39 -16.27
N THR A 164 -25.26 -11.32 -16.88
CA THR A 164 -25.29 -9.97 -16.29
C THR A 164 -26.68 -9.37 -16.48
N LEU A 165 -27.36 -9.05 -15.37
CA LEU A 165 -28.68 -8.42 -15.34
C LEU A 165 -28.58 -6.90 -15.53
N GLY A 166 -27.45 -6.31 -15.14
CA GLY A 166 -27.08 -4.94 -15.46
C GLY A 166 -25.78 -4.54 -14.78
N SER A 167 -25.27 -3.39 -15.20
CA SER A 167 -24.02 -2.83 -14.67
C SER A 167 -24.10 -1.31 -14.56
N ALA A 168 -23.26 -0.76 -13.68
CA ALA A 168 -23.11 0.67 -13.49
C ALA A 168 -21.70 1.02 -13.06
N THR A 169 -21.30 2.27 -13.29
CA THR A 169 -19.95 2.75 -12.94
C THR A 169 -20.02 4.05 -12.16
N ILE A 170 -19.12 4.22 -11.20
CA ILE A 170 -18.95 5.47 -10.46
C ILE A 170 -17.47 5.88 -10.49
N PRO A 171 -17.13 7.05 -11.07
CA PRO A 171 -15.78 7.58 -11.03
C PRO A 171 -15.45 8.13 -9.63
N VAL A 172 -14.25 7.80 -9.16
CA VAL A 172 -13.64 8.36 -7.96
C VAL A 172 -12.48 9.24 -8.40
N ASN A 173 -12.71 10.55 -8.35
CA ASN A 173 -11.78 11.60 -8.78
C ASN A 173 -11.07 12.16 -7.55
N THR A 174 -10.25 11.33 -6.92
CA THR A 174 -9.36 11.73 -5.82
C THR A 174 -7.91 11.48 -6.17
N THR A 175 -7.03 12.24 -5.56
CA THR A 175 -5.61 11.92 -5.51
C THR A 175 -5.36 11.07 -4.27
N VAL A 176 -4.77 9.88 -4.41
CA VAL A 176 -4.26 9.18 -3.22
C VAL A 176 -3.04 9.93 -2.75
N SER A 177 -3.12 10.58 -1.60
CA SER A 177 -1.94 10.88 -0.82
C SER A 177 -1.87 9.85 0.31
N PHE A 178 -1.03 8.84 0.16
CA PHE A 178 -0.60 8.05 1.29
C PHE A 178 0.62 8.73 1.89
N ASN A 179 0.74 8.69 3.22
CA ASN A 179 1.99 9.10 3.83
C ASN A 179 3.10 8.11 3.45
N ARG A 180 4.24 8.61 2.98
CA ARG A 180 5.40 7.83 2.55
C ARG A 180 6.41 7.77 3.68
N ALA A 181 6.98 6.59 3.89
CA ALA A 181 7.95 6.41 4.96
C ALA A 181 9.19 7.33 4.81
N PRO A 182 9.79 7.75 5.93
CA PRO A 182 10.97 8.58 5.92
C PRO A 182 12.19 7.80 5.45
N THR A 183 13.07 8.50 4.75
CA THR A 183 14.37 8.01 4.29
C THR A 183 15.47 8.56 5.17
N ALA A 184 16.53 7.79 5.40
CA ALA A 184 17.65 8.23 6.21
C ALA A 184 19.00 7.69 5.74
N THR A 185 20.04 8.48 5.96
CA THR A 185 21.43 8.07 5.79
C THR A 185 22.18 8.28 7.09
N ILE A 186 23.12 7.39 7.40
CA ILE A 186 23.93 7.48 8.60
C ILE A 186 25.40 7.39 8.25
N THR A 187 26.18 8.26 8.88
CA THR A 187 27.64 8.29 8.85
C THR A 187 28.15 8.19 10.28
N ALA A 188 29.42 7.85 10.43
CA ALA A 188 30.08 7.80 11.72
C ALA A 188 31.56 8.08 11.56
N THR A 189 32.13 8.60 12.62
CA THR A 189 33.55 8.94 12.72
C THR A 189 34.09 8.39 14.04
N THR A 190 35.40 8.14 14.08
CA THR A 190 36.06 7.73 15.31
C THR A 190 35.99 8.87 16.31
N GLY A 191 35.66 8.54 17.57
CA GLY A 191 35.64 9.49 18.66
C GLY A 191 37.04 9.80 19.21
N SER A 192 37.07 10.54 20.30
CA SER A 192 38.30 10.91 21.02
C SER A 192 39.03 9.74 21.69
N THR A 193 38.41 8.55 21.76
CA THR A 193 39.03 7.33 22.27
C THR A 193 38.83 6.16 21.28
N PRO A 194 39.70 5.14 21.29
CA PRO A 194 39.61 4.00 20.37
C PRO A 194 38.28 3.24 20.41
N ALA A 195 37.55 3.30 21.54
CA ALA A 195 36.26 2.64 21.75
C ALA A 195 35.07 3.60 21.63
N ARG A 196 35.26 4.82 21.11
CA ARG A 196 34.20 5.82 20.94
C ARG A 196 33.91 6.04 19.46
N ALA A 197 32.63 6.21 19.12
CA ALA A 197 32.19 6.60 17.78
C ALA A 197 31.20 7.76 17.87
N ASN A 198 31.26 8.68 16.91
CA ASN A 198 30.25 9.72 16.71
C ASN A 198 29.45 9.37 15.46
N PHE A 199 28.13 9.25 15.58
CA PHE A 199 27.20 9.00 14.49
C PHE A 199 26.48 10.28 14.11
N THR A 200 26.29 10.50 12.82
CA THR A 200 25.44 11.55 12.25
C THR A 200 24.45 10.91 11.31
N LEU A 201 23.16 11.05 11.61
CA LEU A 201 22.06 10.59 10.77
C LEU A 201 21.36 11.80 10.16
N THR A 202 21.14 11.78 8.85
CA THR A 202 20.28 12.74 8.14
C THR A 202 19.06 12.01 7.65
N ALA A 203 17.88 12.61 7.79
CA ALA A 203 16.64 11.98 7.36
C ALA A 203 15.69 12.97 6.71
N SER A 204 14.93 12.49 5.74
CA SER A 204 13.95 13.26 4.99
C SER A 204 12.69 12.44 4.76
N ASP A 205 11.58 13.09 5.00
CA ASP A 205 10.25 12.60 4.68
C ASP A 205 9.77 13.20 3.34
N PRO A 206 9.35 12.37 2.36
CA PRO A 206 8.85 12.83 1.07
C PRO A 206 7.59 13.71 1.13
N ASP A 207 6.79 13.59 2.19
CA ASP A 207 5.57 14.35 2.45
C ASP A 207 5.81 15.58 3.33
N GLY A 208 7.06 15.78 3.76
CA GLY A 208 7.49 16.93 4.56
C GLY A 208 7.21 16.77 6.05
N ASP A 209 6.86 15.55 6.48
CA ASP A 209 6.50 15.23 7.86
C ASP A 209 7.71 15.31 8.81
N ALA A 210 7.42 15.57 10.09
CA ALA A 210 8.45 15.71 11.12
C ALA A 210 9.03 14.33 11.47
N ILE A 211 10.36 14.27 11.62
CA ILE A 211 11.08 13.03 11.87
C ILE A 211 11.41 12.86 13.35
N GLU A 212 11.13 11.68 13.90
CA GLU A 212 11.72 11.18 15.14
C GLU A 212 12.76 10.09 14.84
N VAL A 213 13.93 10.19 15.45
CA VAL A 213 14.97 9.15 15.43
C VAL A 213 15.13 8.57 16.82
N VAL A 214 15.04 7.25 16.93
CA VAL A 214 15.24 6.50 18.17
C VAL A 214 16.48 5.63 18.02
N TRP A 215 17.49 5.90 18.82
CA TRP A 215 18.75 5.17 18.82
C TRP A 215 18.76 4.09 19.89
N HIS A 216 19.12 2.86 19.51
CA HIS A 216 19.23 1.70 20.40
C HIS A 216 20.68 1.19 20.58
N PRO A 217 21.67 2.04 20.93
CA PRO A 217 23.06 1.62 21.01
C PRO A 217 23.29 0.60 22.15
N PRO A 218 24.18 -0.39 21.96
CA PRO A 218 24.42 -1.41 22.96
C PRO A 218 25.37 -0.86 24.03
N GLY A 219 25.04 -1.05 25.30
CA GLY A 219 25.99 -0.83 26.39
C GLY A 219 26.36 0.63 26.65
N LEU A 220 25.49 1.60 26.35
CA LEU A 220 25.62 2.95 26.92
C LEU A 220 25.58 2.86 28.45
N ILE A 221 26.75 2.90 29.07
CA ILE A 221 26.88 2.95 30.54
C ILE A 221 26.34 4.31 31.00
N GLY A 222 25.13 4.33 31.56
CA GLY A 222 24.56 5.49 32.27
C GLY A 222 23.13 5.90 31.89
N SER A 223 22.54 5.37 30.82
CA SER A 223 21.15 5.67 30.47
C SER A 223 20.49 4.41 29.90
N GLY A 224 19.77 3.66 30.72
CA GLY A 224 18.93 2.53 30.27
C GLY A 224 17.70 2.98 29.46
N SER A 225 17.86 3.97 28.59
CA SER A 225 16.80 4.60 27.81
C SER A 225 17.31 4.92 26.41
N ASP A 226 16.50 4.60 25.40
CA ASP A 226 16.72 5.00 24.02
C ASP A 226 17.03 6.51 23.94
N VAL A 227 17.95 6.88 23.05
CA VAL A 227 18.19 8.30 22.75
C VAL A 227 17.20 8.70 21.66
N ARG A 228 16.46 9.78 21.87
CA ARG A 228 15.46 10.28 20.91
C ARG A 228 15.85 11.66 20.41
N ASN A 229 15.69 11.87 19.10
CA ASN A 229 15.89 13.17 18.46
C ASN A 229 14.70 13.45 17.55
N THR A 230 14.17 14.67 17.58
CA THR A 230 13.10 15.11 16.67
C THR A 230 13.58 16.30 15.87
N PHE A 231 13.32 16.30 14.56
CA PHE A 231 13.68 17.39 13.65
C PHE A 231 12.73 17.45 12.45
N ALA A 232 12.68 18.60 11.78
CA ALA A 232 11.91 18.74 10.54
C ALA A 232 12.53 17.89 9.40
N SER A 233 11.73 17.44 8.43
CA SER A 233 12.22 16.74 7.24
C SER A 233 13.42 17.44 6.60
N GLY A 234 14.48 16.68 6.32
CA GLY A 234 15.77 17.18 5.82
C GLY A 234 16.77 17.56 6.92
N GLY A 235 16.39 17.41 8.20
CA GLY A 235 17.26 17.65 9.35
C GLY A 235 18.24 16.51 9.66
N SER A 236 18.93 16.63 10.80
CA SER A 236 19.91 15.64 11.24
C SER A 236 19.90 15.42 12.75
N ALA A 237 20.31 14.21 13.15
CA ALA A 237 20.54 13.81 14.52
C ALA A 237 21.98 13.32 14.70
N SER A 238 22.55 13.52 15.89
CA SER A 238 23.89 13.07 16.22
C SER A 238 23.91 12.27 17.52
N LEU A 239 24.64 11.17 17.53
CA LEU A 239 24.83 10.32 18.70
C LEU A 239 26.32 10.09 18.95
N SER A 240 26.79 10.32 20.16
CA SER A 240 28.11 9.87 20.60
C SER A 240 27.96 8.61 21.45
N ALA A 241 28.49 7.48 21.00
CA ALA A 241 28.46 6.23 21.76
C ALA A 241 29.86 5.84 22.24
N ASN A 242 29.96 5.49 23.52
CA ASN A 242 31.14 4.85 24.09
C ASN A 242 30.86 3.35 24.22
N PHE A 243 31.72 2.54 23.61
CA PHE A 243 31.68 1.08 23.73
C PHE A 243 32.66 0.63 24.81
N SER A 244 32.33 -0.47 25.49
CA SER A 244 33.17 -1.02 26.57
C SER A 244 34.49 -1.62 26.07
N VAL A 245 34.53 -2.04 24.80
CA VAL A 245 35.69 -2.61 24.13
C VAL A 245 35.77 -2.13 22.67
N THR A 246 36.97 -2.16 22.10
CA THR A 246 37.14 -2.07 20.64
C THR A 246 36.59 -3.33 19.96
N GLY A 247 36.36 -3.27 18.65
CA GLY A 247 35.78 -4.37 17.87
C GLY A 247 34.54 -3.95 17.07
N THR A 248 33.86 -4.95 16.53
CA THR A 248 32.63 -4.76 15.75
C THR A 248 31.42 -4.71 16.67
N HIS A 249 30.63 -3.64 16.55
CA HIS A 249 29.40 -3.42 17.31
C HIS A 249 28.24 -3.22 16.35
N SER A 250 27.09 -3.80 16.67
CA SER A 250 25.85 -3.63 15.90
C SER A 250 24.72 -3.14 16.78
N PHE A 251 23.93 -2.20 16.26
CA PHE A 251 22.74 -1.71 16.92
C PHE A 251 21.67 -1.25 15.93
N PHE A 252 20.50 -0.91 16.44
CA PHE A 252 19.38 -0.48 15.64
C PHE A 252 19.12 1.02 15.80
N VAL A 253 18.64 1.64 14.73
CA VAL A 253 18.12 3.00 14.73
C VAL A 253 16.76 2.96 14.05
N GLU A 254 15.75 3.49 14.73
CA GLU A 254 14.44 3.69 14.13
C GLU A 254 14.34 5.13 13.66
N VAL A 255 13.79 5.31 12.45
CA VAL A 255 13.46 6.61 11.89
C VAL A 255 11.97 6.60 11.61
N ARG A 256 11.25 7.52 12.23
CA ARG A 256 9.79 7.55 12.24
C ARG A 256 9.31 8.92 11.78
N ASP A 257 8.22 8.97 11.04
CA ASP A 257 7.52 10.22 10.76
C ASP A 257 6.37 10.44 11.79
N ASN A 258 5.64 11.55 11.64
CA ASN A 258 4.54 11.93 12.52
C ASN A 258 3.15 11.69 11.92
N ARG A 259 3.04 10.96 10.81
CA ARG A 259 1.77 10.82 10.09
C ARG A 259 1.44 9.36 9.79
N ALA A 260 0.18 9.00 10.02
CA ALA A 260 -0.29 7.66 9.71
C ALA A 260 -0.25 7.37 8.20
N ARG A 261 0.04 6.12 7.81
CA ARG A 261 0.04 5.65 6.42
C ARG A 261 -1.27 5.95 5.69
N TYR A 262 -2.40 5.83 6.38
CA TYR A 262 -3.74 5.96 5.82
C TYR A 262 -4.57 6.97 6.61
N GLY A 263 -4.79 8.15 6.02
CA GLY A 263 -5.75 9.15 6.48
C GLY A 263 -5.34 9.91 7.75
N ASP A 264 -5.78 11.15 7.82
CA ASP A 264 -5.58 12.01 8.99
C ASP A 264 -6.75 11.84 9.94
N SER A 265 -6.63 10.98 10.95
CA SER A 265 -7.28 11.35 12.21
C SER A 265 -6.47 12.51 12.78
N ALA A 266 -6.94 13.74 12.56
CA ALA A 266 -6.39 14.96 13.13
C ALA A 266 -6.20 14.76 14.65
N GLY A 267 -4.98 14.41 15.07
CA GLY A 267 -4.73 13.92 16.42
C GLY A 267 -3.33 13.36 16.70
N SER A 268 -2.60 12.80 15.73
CA SER A 268 -1.22 12.36 15.97
C SER A 268 -0.24 13.53 15.85
N SER A 269 -0.27 14.45 16.81
CA SER A 269 0.60 15.62 16.87
C SER A 269 2.02 15.32 17.38
N ALA A 270 2.34 14.05 17.65
CA ALA A 270 3.65 13.60 18.10
C ALA A 270 4.40 12.88 16.97
N ALA A 271 5.63 13.31 16.69
CA ALA A 271 6.55 12.53 15.86
C ALA A 271 6.81 11.17 16.50
N GLY A 272 6.70 10.09 15.70
CA GLY A 272 6.92 8.72 16.20
C GLY A 272 5.73 7.77 16.15
N GLU A 273 4.54 8.22 15.73
CA GLU A 273 3.33 7.39 15.59
C GLU A 273 3.05 6.93 14.14
N GLY A 274 3.85 7.40 13.17
CA GLY A 274 3.67 7.09 11.76
C GLY A 274 4.56 5.97 11.22
N PHE A 275 4.94 6.05 9.94
CA PHE A 275 5.73 5.01 9.28
C PHE A 275 7.13 4.89 9.87
N GLN A 276 7.67 3.67 9.93
CA GLN A 276 8.94 3.39 10.60
C GLN A 276 9.92 2.72 9.64
N THR A 277 11.10 3.32 9.51
CA THR A 277 12.27 2.72 8.87
C THR A 277 13.23 2.24 9.95
N LEU A 278 13.55 0.94 9.95
CA LEU A 278 14.52 0.35 10.88
C LEU A 278 15.87 0.17 10.17
N MET A 279 16.94 0.69 10.77
CA MET A 279 18.31 0.58 10.26
C MET A 279 19.16 -0.26 11.21
N LYS A 280 19.86 -1.28 10.70
CA LYS A 280 20.92 -1.96 11.43
C LYS A 280 22.26 -1.29 11.11
N VAL A 281 22.86 -0.69 12.13
CA VAL A 281 24.15 -0.01 12.04
C VAL A 281 25.22 -0.95 12.57
N THR A 282 26.26 -1.20 11.78
CA THR A 282 27.44 -1.97 12.21
C THR A 282 28.70 -1.12 12.07
N VAL A 283 29.43 -0.93 13.17
CA VAL A 283 30.67 -0.14 13.23
C VAL A 283 31.81 -1.01 13.73
N THR A 284 33.02 -0.88 13.17
CA THR A 284 34.20 -1.66 13.59
C THR A 284 35.34 -0.77 14.05
N LEU A 285 35.60 -0.74 15.36
CA LEU A 285 36.59 0.10 16.05
C LEU A 285 37.91 -0.67 16.35
N PRO A 286 39.10 -0.03 16.39
CA PRO A 286 39.37 1.37 16.09
C PRO A 286 39.41 1.61 14.58
N GLY A 287 38.70 2.63 14.14
CA GLY A 287 38.30 2.81 12.74
C GLY A 287 36.78 3.04 12.72
N ALA A 288 36.29 4.02 11.99
CA ALA A 288 34.84 4.20 11.86
C ALA A 288 34.39 3.65 10.51
N ALA A 289 34.90 2.46 10.16
CA ALA A 289 34.36 1.71 9.05
C ALA A 289 32.95 1.28 9.44
N ILE A 290 31.97 1.79 8.70
CA ILE A 290 30.55 1.52 8.93
C ILE A 290 30.04 0.70 7.78
N SER A 291 29.28 -0.32 8.12
CA SER A 291 28.34 -0.93 7.19
C SER A 291 26.94 -0.69 7.73
N VAL A 292 26.10 -0.10 6.88
CA VAL A 292 24.69 0.09 7.16
C VAL A 292 23.96 -0.98 6.39
N LEU A 293 23.23 -1.83 7.10
CA LEU A 293 22.25 -2.71 6.50
C LEU A 293 20.89 -2.12 6.88
N SER A 294 20.28 -1.35 5.98
CA SER A 294 18.87 -0.99 6.13
C SER A 294 18.06 -2.27 5.93
N THR A 295 17.17 -2.57 6.87
CA THR A 295 16.01 -3.39 6.52
C THR A 295 15.09 -2.45 5.75
N GLU A 296 15.10 -2.58 4.43
CA GLU A 296 14.05 -1.99 3.59
C GLU A 296 12.69 -2.42 4.14
N ASP A 297 11.70 -1.52 4.11
CA ASP A 297 10.37 -1.98 3.72
C ASP A 297 10.53 -2.45 2.27
N THR A 298 10.57 -3.76 2.09
CA THR A 298 10.84 -4.48 0.86
C THR A 298 9.78 -4.21 -0.20
N GLY A 299 9.89 -3.04 -0.85
CA GLY A 299 8.90 -2.56 -1.80
C GLY A 299 9.46 -1.60 -2.83
N THR A 300 10.23 -2.09 -3.81
CA THR A 300 10.05 -1.88 -5.28
C THR A 300 11.25 -2.36 -6.10
N GLY A 301 11.02 -3.03 -7.23
CA GLY A 301 12.01 -3.31 -8.28
C GLY A 301 12.44 -2.01 -9.01
N THR A 302 13.60 -1.93 -9.68
CA THR A 302 13.85 -2.56 -11.00
C THR A 302 15.34 -2.82 -11.34
N SER A 303 15.55 -3.93 -12.06
CA SER A 303 16.68 -4.40 -12.89
C SER A 303 18.09 -3.81 -12.79
N VAL A 304 19.01 -4.64 -12.28
CA VAL A 304 20.39 -4.82 -12.79
C VAL A 304 20.56 -6.32 -13.10
N PRO A 305 21.22 -6.75 -14.20
CA PRO A 305 21.24 -8.15 -14.65
C PRO A 305 21.69 -9.12 -13.55
N SER A 306 20.81 -10.06 -13.21
CA SER A 306 20.80 -10.80 -11.95
C SER A 306 21.70 -12.04 -11.88
N GLN A 307 22.48 -12.36 -12.91
CA GLN A 307 23.31 -13.58 -12.89
C GLN A 307 24.67 -13.44 -12.20
N GLN A 308 25.15 -12.24 -11.89
CA GLN A 308 26.43 -12.06 -11.17
C GLN A 308 26.30 -11.59 -9.71
N VAL A 309 25.15 -11.06 -9.30
CA VAL A 309 24.95 -10.54 -7.94
C VAL A 309 24.34 -11.58 -7.00
N LEU A 310 23.40 -12.41 -7.46
CA LEU A 310 22.81 -13.46 -6.62
C LEU A 310 23.78 -14.60 -6.28
N ALA A 311 24.80 -14.85 -7.10
CA ALA A 311 25.85 -15.81 -6.78
C ALA A 311 26.77 -15.34 -5.64
N ALA A 312 26.83 -14.03 -5.36
CA ALA A 312 27.64 -13.47 -4.26
C ALA A 312 26.90 -13.47 -2.92
N ILE A 313 25.57 -13.33 -2.93
CA ILE A 313 24.76 -13.25 -1.70
C ILE A 313 24.50 -14.65 -1.11
N ALA A 314 24.36 -15.69 -1.95
CA ALA A 314 23.99 -17.02 -1.48
C ALA A 314 25.15 -17.90 -0.97
N LYS A 315 26.43 -17.47 -1.05
CA LYS A 315 27.56 -18.39 -0.81
C LYS A 315 28.61 -18.00 0.22
N THR A 316 28.43 -16.93 0.99
CA THR A 316 29.48 -16.52 1.95
C THR A 316 28.86 -16.04 3.26
N ALA A 317 28.31 -16.99 4.01
CA ALA A 317 28.28 -16.90 5.46
C ALA A 317 29.72 -16.82 5.95
N GLY A 318 30.18 -15.61 6.27
CA GLY A 318 31.53 -15.32 6.73
C GLY A 318 32.42 -14.78 5.62
N SER A 319 32.55 -13.46 5.54
CA SER A 319 33.79 -12.70 5.29
C SER A 319 33.49 -11.24 4.94
N PHE A 320 34.38 -10.37 5.44
CA PHE A 320 34.45 -8.92 5.24
C PHE A 320 34.31 -8.50 3.78
N TYR A 321 33.53 -7.44 3.50
CA TYR A 321 33.53 -6.78 2.21
C TYR A 321 34.86 -6.01 2.01
N ARG A 322 35.72 -6.51 1.12
CA ARG A 322 36.72 -5.70 0.41
C ARG A 322 36.20 -5.47 -1.01
N ALA A 323 35.96 -4.22 -1.39
CA ALA A 323 35.71 -3.86 -2.78
C ALA A 323 37.05 -3.59 -3.48
N ARG A 324 37.41 -4.44 -4.46
CA ARG A 324 38.57 -4.22 -5.33
C ARG A 324 38.08 -3.61 -6.64
N ASN A 325 38.58 -2.42 -6.99
CA ASN A 325 38.34 -1.83 -8.30
C ASN A 325 39.10 -2.64 -9.36
N VAL A 326 38.37 -3.36 -10.22
CA VAL A 326 38.92 -4.32 -11.19
C VAL A 326 39.72 -3.63 -12.32
N ALA A 327 39.62 -2.30 -12.44
CA ALA A 327 40.35 -1.54 -13.48
C ALA A 327 41.71 -0.97 -13.03
N THR A 328 41.96 -0.76 -11.73
CA THR A 328 43.12 0.05 -11.28
C THR A 328 43.90 -0.50 -10.09
N ALA A 329 43.49 -1.63 -9.49
CA ALA A 329 44.18 -2.27 -8.37
C ALA A 329 44.50 -1.35 -7.15
N SER A 330 43.81 -0.21 -7.00
CA SER A 330 43.85 0.59 -5.78
C SER A 330 42.71 0.21 -4.83
N GLU A 331 43.05 0.02 -3.56
CA GLU A 331 42.10 -0.05 -2.44
C GLU A 331 41.64 1.37 -2.08
N VAL A 332 40.34 1.57 -1.95
CA VAL A 332 39.75 2.82 -1.44
C VAL A 332 38.90 2.47 -0.23
N GLU A 333 39.20 3.07 0.93
CA GLU A 333 38.34 3.05 2.10
C GLU A 333 37.07 3.86 1.80
N ALA A 334 35.91 3.21 1.78
CA ALA A 334 34.64 3.90 1.62
C ALA A 334 34.22 4.53 2.95
N THR A 335 34.45 5.83 3.10
CA THR A 335 34.00 6.64 4.25
C THR A 335 32.54 7.12 4.14
N THR A 336 31.91 6.91 2.98
CA THR A 336 30.53 7.32 2.70
C THR A 336 29.82 6.25 1.87
N VAL A 337 28.67 5.77 2.35
CA VAL A 337 27.75 4.96 1.57
C VAL A 337 26.53 5.83 1.27
N ASN A 338 26.41 6.31 0.04
CA ASN A 338 25.22 7.04 -0.42
C ASN A 338 24.25 6.05 -1.05
N PHE A 339 23.02 6.02 -0.55
CA PHE A 339 21.90 5.40 -1.25
C PHE A 339 21.08 6.53 -1.89
N THR A 340 20.86 6.44 -3.20
CA THR A 340 19.96 7.34 -3.92
C THR A 340 18.89 6.47 -4.57
N TYR A 341 17.66 6.58 -4.09
CA TYR A 341 16.51 5.93 -4.71
C TYR A 341 15.60 7.00 -5.33
N GLY A 342 15.34 6.84 -6.64
CA GLY A 342 14.57 7.78 -7.43
C GLY A 342 13.07 7.59 -7.22
N ALA A 343 12.36 8.70 -7.00
CA ALA A 343 10.93 8.77 -7.25
C ALA A 343 10.68 8.58 -8.76
N SER A 344 9.84 7.63 -9.15
CA SER A 344 9.29 7.65 -10.51
C SER A 344 8.18 8.70 -10.57
N THR A 345 8.45 9.82 -11.24
CA THR A 345 7.40 10.68 -11.78
C THR A 345 6.73 9.93 -12.93
N ASN A 346 5.51 9.43 -12.75
CA ASN A 346 4.68 9.02 -13.88
C ASN A 346 3.37 9.82 -13.83
N GLN A 347 3.38 10.94 -14.57
CA GLN A 347 2.21 11.35 -15.32
C GLN A 347 2.01 10.34 -16.45
N GLY A 348 0.77 9.91 -16.64
CA GLY A 348 0.33 8.98 -17.68
C GLY A 348 -1.05 8.47 -17.36
#